data_AF-A0A4R6L7Y5-F1
#
_entry.id   AF-A0A4R6L7Y5-F1
#
_cell.length_a   1.000
_cell.length_b   1.000
_cell.length_c   1.000
_cell.angle_alpha   90.00
_cell.angle_beta   90.00
_cell.angle_gamma   90.00
#
_symmetry.space_group_name_H-M   'P 1'
#
loop_
_entity.id
_entity.type
_entity.pdbx_description
1 polymer ?
#
loop_
_entity_poly.entity_id
_entity_poly.type
_entity_poly.pdbx_seq_one_letter_code
_entity_poly.pdbx_strand_id
1 'polypeptide(L)'
;MKLNQSKIEIQKAENSLMLMKESKTMIDFENNWRDFLISIEKAWIKSERECVDFRNKFQPWQGKFVKTRKNDPLLKYLKNARDVDTHSIEEIINKISGSLKLDALDWKKNLLIDKIEIVDGKITKYEGSQPLVVVEKPPTIQAKAFTNQGIIYLPPTFHIGKNIKESKNPIELAELGLKFYSNYLQLIEDTF
;
A
#
# COMPACT_ATOMS: atom_id res chain seq x y z
N MET A 1 -21.02 -15.37 17.14
CA MET A 1 -21.23 -13.99 17.65
C MET A 1 -21.25 -13.01 16.50
N LYS A 2 -21.83 -11.81 16.68
CA LYS A 2 -21.74 -10.73 15.68
C LYS A 2 -20.82 -9.61 16.17
N LEU A 3 -19.84 -9.27 15.34
CA LEU A 3 -18.96 -8.12 15.56
C LEU A 3 -19.57 -6.90 14.88
N ASN A 4 -19.90 -5.87 15.63
CA ASN A 4 -20.56 -4.68 15.09
C ASN A 4 -19.56 -3.55 14.88
N GLN A 5 -18.82 -3.19 15.94
CA GLN A 5 -17.95 -2.02 15.96
C GLN A 5 -16.66 -2.27 15.15
N SER A 6 -16.07 -3.45 15.23
CA SER A 6 -14.89 -3.78 14.42
C SER A 6 -15.22 -3.91 12.92
N LYS A 7 -16.40 -4.43 12.55
CA LYS A 7 -16.86 -4.47 11.15
C LYS A 7 -17.08 -3.08 10.55
N ILE A 8 -17.62 -2.14 11.32
CA ILE A 8 -17.72 -0.74 10.88
C ILE A 8 -16.35 -0.17 10.53
N GLU A 9 -15.29 -0.51 11.27
CA GLU A 9 -13.94 -0.04 10.94
C GLU A 9 -13.35 -0.74 9.72
N ILE A 10 -13.66 -2.01 9.47
CA ILE A 10 -13.31 -2.67 8.20
C ILE A 10 -14.00 -2.00 7.02
N GLN A 11 -15.28 -1.65 7.14
CA GLN A 11 -15.99 -0.94 6.09
C GLN A 11 -15.40 0.46 5.82
N LYS A 12 -14.93 1.14 6.87
CA LYS A 12 -14.17 2.39 6.70
C LYS A 12 -12.86 2.16 5.97
N ALA A 13 -12.11 1.11 6.31
CA ALA A 13 -10.89 0.75 5.61
C ALA A 13 -11.15 0.42 4.12
N GLU A 14 -12.23 -0.31 3.82
CA GLU A 14 -12.69 -0.57 2.45
C GLU A 14 -12.96 0.73 1.68
N ASN A 15 -13.69 1.67 2.30
CA ASN A 15 -13.98 2.97 1.69
C ASN A 15 -12.70 3.79 1.47
N SER A 16 -11.80 3.86 2.45
CA SER A 16 -10.51 4.55 2.30
C SER A 16 -9.69 3.95 1.16
N LEU A 17 -9.66 2.62 1.02
CA LEU A 17 -8.98 1.96 -0.10
C LEU A 17 -9.63 2.27 -1.46
N MET A 18 -10.96 2.35 -1.52
CA MET A 18 -11.67 2.80 -2.72
C MET A 18 -11.28 4.24 -3.08
N LEU A 19 -11.31 5.15 -2.10
CA LEU A 19 -10.93 6.54 -2.29
C LEU A 19 -9.44 6.69 -2.66
N MET A 20 -8.54 5.86 -2.14
CA MET A 20 -7.14 5.81 -2.60
C MET A 20 -7.06 5.50 -4.10
N LYS A 21 -7.83 4.53 -4.59
CA LYS A 21 -7.84 4.15 -6.01
C LYS A 21 -8.39 5.25 -6.91
N GLU A 22 -9.31 6.07 -6.39
CA GLU A 22 -9.96 7.17 -7.10
C GLU A 22 -9.26 8.53 -6.92
N SER A 23 -8.26 8.60 -6.03
CA SER A 23 -7.58 9.84 -5.68
C SER A 23 -6.88 10.45 -6.89
N LYS A 24 -7.18 11.72 -7.16
CA LYS A 24 -6.57 12.49 -8.26
C LYS A 24 -5.35 13.29 -7.82
N THR A 25 -5.23 13.54 -6.52
CA THR A 25 -4.13 14.29 -5.93
C THR A 25 -3.35 13.42 -4.96
N MET A 26 -2.08 13.79 -4.76
CA MET A 26 -1.21 13.12 -3.79
C MET A 26 -1.74 13.28 -2.37
N ILE A 27 -2.22 14.47 -2.03
CA ILE A 27 -2.72 14.79 -0.68
C ILE A 27 -3.95 13.94 -0.36
N ASP A 28 -4.88 13.81 -1.31
CA ASP A 28 -6.06 12.96 -1.13
C ASP A 28 -5.65 11.49 -0.96
N PHE A 29 -4.73 11.01 -1.80
CA PHE A 29 -4.24 9.64 -1.69
C PHE A 29 -3.60 9.39 -0.32
N GLU A 30 -2.76 10.32 0.14
CA GLU A 30 -2.07 10.22 1.41
C GLU A 30 -3.03 10.21 2.59
N ASN A 31 -4.01 11.12 2.60
CA ASN A 31 -5.04 11.16 3.64
C ASN A 31 -5.82 9.84 3.68
N ASN A 32 -6.25 9.34 2.52
CA ASN A 32 -6.99 8.09 2.44
C ASN A 32 -6.12 6.88 2.87
N TRP A 33 -4.83 6.89 2.56
CA TRP A 33 -3.89 5.86 3.02
C TRP A 33 -3.73 5.88 4.55
N ARG A 34 -3.62 7.05 5.17
CA ARG A 34 -3.56 7.21 6.64
C ARG A 34 -4.85 6.73 7.30
N ASP A 35 -6.00 7.12 6.75
CA ASP A 35 -7.31 6.69 7.23
C ASP A 35 -7.46 5.17 7.16
N PHE A 36 -7.02 4.55 6.06
CA PHE A 36 -6.97 3.10 5.91
C PHE A 36 -6.16 2.44 7.04
N LEU A 37 -4.93 2.91 7.28
CA LEU A 37 -4.04 2.38 8.32
C LEU A 37 -4.63 2.50 9.73
N ILE A 38 -5.29 3.62 10.02
CA ILE A 38 -5.97 3.85 11.29
C ILE A 38 -7.17 2.90 11.45
N SER A 39 -7.98 2.75 10.41
CA SER A 39 -9.18 1.91 10.44
C SER A 39 -8.87 0.43 10.65
N ILE A 40 -7.85 -0.13 10.00
CA ILE A 40 -7.46 -1.54 10.23
C ILE A 40 -6.95 -1.78 11.67
N GLU A 41 -6.27 -0.81 12.29
CA GLU A 41 -5.88 -0.91 13.70
C GLU A 41 -7.10 -0.84 14.62
N LYS A 42 -8.02 0.10 14.36
CA LYS A 42 -9.25 0.22 15.14
C LYS A 42 -10.10 -1.04 15.04
N ALA A 43 -10.17 -1.67 13.87
CA ALA A 43 -10.83 -2.97 13.69
C ALA A 43 -10.24 -4.04 14.61
N TRP A 44 -8.90 -4.14 14.66
CA TRP A 44 -8.21 -5.05 15.58
C TRP A 44 -8.55 -4.77 17.04
N ILE A 45 -8.36 -3.54 17.51
CA ILE A 45 -8.58 -3.15 18.92
C ILE A 45 -10.04 -3.35 19.33
N LYS A 46 -10.99 -2.98 18.46
CA LYS A 46 -12.42 -3.15 18.74
C LYS A 46 -12.80 -4.62 18.81
N SER A 47 -12.23 -5.48 17.96
CA SER A 47 -12.49 -6.92 18.03
C SER A 47 -12.11 -7.51 19.39
N GLU A 48 -10.99 -7.07 19.97
CA GLU A 48 -10.57 -7.50 21.32
C GLU A 48 -11.56 -7.07 22.40
N ARG A 49 -12.09 -5.84 22.29
CA ARG A 49 -13.08 -5.30 23.23
C ARG A 49 -14.43 -5.99 23.11
N GLU A 50 -14.83 -6.33 21.88
CA GLU A 50 -16.07 -7.06 21.61
C GLU A 50 -15.99 -8.52 22.10
N CYS A 51 -14.80 -9.10 22.21
CA CYS A 51 -14.59 -10.47 22.66
C CYS A 51 -14.34 -10.63 24.17
N VAL A 52 -14.67 -9.60 24.98
CA VAL A 52 -14.34 -9.59 26.41
C VAL A 52 -15.05 -10.70 27.20
N ASP A 53 -16.29 -11.04 26.83
CA ASP A 53 -17.13 -12.02 27.55
C ASP A 53 -16.59 -13.46 27.48
N PHE A 54 -15.75 -13.76 26.49
CA PHE A 54 -15.12 -15.06 26.30
C PHE A 54 -13.59 -14.94 26.19
N ARG A 55 -13.02 -13.91 26.82
CA ARG A 55 -11.59 -13.60 26.82
C ARG A 55 -10.69 -14.80 27.10
N ASN A 56 -11.08 -15.69 28.01
CA ASN A 56 -10.31 -16.88 28.39
C ASN A 56 -10.14 -17.88 27.24
N LYS A 57 -11.10 -17.95 26.30
CA LYS A 57 -11.02 -18.78 25.10
C LYS A 57 -10.45 -17.98 23.92
N PHE A 58 -10.79 -16.69 23.84
CA PHE A 58 -10.36 -15.80 22.78
C PHE A 58 -8.85 -15.56 22.79
N GLN A 59 -8.24 -15.23 23.93
CA GLN A 59 -6.82 -14.88 23.98
C GLN A 59 -5.88 -15.99 23.48
N PRO A 60 -6.04 -17.26 23.90
CA PRO A 60 -5.24 -18.36 23.33
C PRO A 60 -5.44 -18.52 21.82
N TRP A 61 -6.68 -18.40 21.35
CA TRP A 61 -7.00 -18.50 19.92
C TRP A 61 -6.40 -17.33 19.11
N GLN A 62 -6.47 -16.12 19.66
CA GLN A 62 -5.96 -14.89 19.04
C GLN A 62 -4.43 -14.88 18.98
N GLY A 63 -3.76 -15.57 19.90
CA GLY A 63 -2.30 -15.66 19.99
C GLY A 63 -1.61 -16.04 18.67
N LYS A 64 -2.23 -16.91 17.86
CA LYS A 64 -1.72 -17.26 16.53
C LYS A 64 -1.73 -16.06 15.57
N PHE A 65 -2.79 -15.25 15.58
CA PHE A 65 -2.90 -14.06 14.75
C PHE A 65 -2.02 -12.92 15.25
N VAL A 66 -1.86 -12.76 16.57
CA VAL A 66 -0.89 -11.84 17.16
C VAL A 66 0.52 -12.18 16.67
N LYS A 67 0.90 -13.46 16.69
CA LYS A 67 2.18 -13.94 16.17
C LYS A 67 2.33 -13.67 14.68
N THR A 68 1.29 -13.95 13.88
CA THR A 68 1.29 -13.64 12.44
C THR A 68 1.46 -12.14 12.21
N ARG A 69 0.71 -11.29 12.90
CA ARG A 69 0.80 -9.82 12.79
C ARG A 69 2.18 -9.27 13.13
N LYS A 70 2.88 -9.90 14.08
CA LYS A 70 4.25 -9.53 14.48
C LYS A 70 5.32 -9.94 13.47
N ASN A 71 5.15 -11.11 12.86
CA ASN A 71 6.20 -11.76 12.06
C ASN A 71 5.99 -11.62 10.55
N ASP A 72 4.76 -11.46 10.09
CA ASP A 72 4.45 -11.27 8.67
C ASP A 72 4.99 -9.90 8.20
N PRO A 73 5.79 -9.85 7.13
CA PRO A 73 6.42 -8.60 6.69
C PRO A 73 5.40 -7.50 6.37
N LEU A 74 4.30 -7.84 5.68
CA LEU A 74 3.26 -6.87 5.34
C LEU A 74 2.56 -6.34 6.59
N LEU A 75 2.05 -7.23 7.45
CA LEU A 75 1.29 -6.79 8.62
C LEU A 75 2.15 -5.99 9.60
N LYS A 76 3.42 -6.37 9.73
CA LYS A 76 4.40 -5.63 10.53
C LYS A 76 4.65 -4.25 9.94
N TYR A 77 4.82 -4.14 8.62
CA TYR A 77 4.99 -2.87 7.91
C TYR A 77 3.78 -1.96 8.12
N LEU A 78 2.56 -2.43 7.83
CA LEU A 78 1.32 -1.62 7.96
C LEU A 78 1.13 -1.11 9.39
N LYS A 79 1.35 -1.95 10.41
CA LYS A 79 1.24 -1.55 11.81
C LYS A 79 2.22 -0.41 12.14
N ASN A 80 3.49 -0.56 11.76
CA ASN A 80 4.50 0.45 12.07
C ASN A 80 4.34 1.72 11.22
N ALA A 81 3.81 1.62 10.00
CA ALA A 81 3.48 2.78 9.17
C ALA A 81 2.44 3.66 9.87
N ARG A 82 1.41 3.04 10.48
CA ARG A 82 0.43 3.74 11.31
C ARG A 82 1.06 4.39 12.52
N ASP A 83 1.91 3.66 13.24
CA ASP A 83 2.59 4.18 14.43
C ASP A 83 3.46 5.41 14.08
N VAL A 84 4.18 5.38 12.95
CA VAL A 84 4.97 6.53 12.47
C VAL A 84 4.07 7.69 12.07
N ASP A 85 3.01 7.48 11.29
CA ASP A 85 2.08 8.55 10.92
C ASP A 85 1.43 9.24 12.13
N THR A 86 1.09 8.46 13.17
CA THR A 86 0.46 8.99 14.38
C THR A 86 1.43 9.82 15.24
N HIS A 87 2.73 9.55 15.16
CA HIS A 87 3.73 10.06 16.11
C HIS A 87 4.89 10.85 15.46
N SER A 88 4.93 10.94 14.13
CA SER A 88 5.98 11.59 13.36
C SER A 88 5.39 12.50 12.28
N ILE A 89 6.24 13.35 11.71
CA ILE A 89 5.95 14.20 10.54
C ILE A 89 6.45 13.52 9.24
N GLU A 90 7.04 12.33 9.35
CA GLU A 90 7.67 11.63 8.22
C GLU A 90 6.62 11.10 7.22
N GLU A 91 6.81 11.44 5.94
CA GLU A 91 6.00 10.88 4.84
C GLU A 91 6.30 9.39 4.64
N ILE A 92 5.26 8.55 4.76
CA ILE A 92 5.33 7.09 4.60
C ILE A 92 5.12 6.60 3.16
N ILE A 93 4.88 7.53 2.24
CA ILE A 93 4.74 7.30 0.80
C ILE A 93 5.59 8.30 0.02
N ASN A 94 6.09 7.90 -1.14
CA ASN A 94 6.86 8.73 -2.05
C ASN A 94 6.12 8.89 -3.37
N LYS A 95 6.12 10.11 -3.92
CA LYS A 95 5.75 10.36 -5.30
C LYS A 95 6.94 10.11 -6.22
N ILE A 96 6.79 9.20 -7.18
CA ILE A 96 7.73 9.05 -8.28
C ILE A 96 7.16 9.80 -9.48
N SER A 97 7.90 10.82 -9.92
CA SER A 97 7.55 11.56 -11.14
C SER A 97 7.47 10.63 -12.34
N GLY A 98 6.49 10.87 -13.20
CA GLY A 98 6.43 10.21 -14.49
C GLY A 98 7.68 10.53 -15.30
N SER A 99 8.07 9.63 -16.19
CA SER A 99 9.20 9.84 -17.08
C SER A 99 8.86 9.38 -18.49
N LEU A 100 9.33 10.14 -19.47
CA LEU A 100 9.34 9.75 -20.87
C LEU A 100 10.75 9.27 -21.19
N LYS A 101 10.93 7.99 -21.49
CA LYS A 101 12.19 7.46 -21.99
C LYS A 101 12.13 7.44 -23.51
N LEU A 102 13.12 8.07 -24.14
CA LEU A 102 13.37 7.95 -25.58
C LEU A 102 14.52 6.97 -25.77
N ASP A 103 14.31 5.95 -26.57
CA ASP A 103 15.30 4.92 -26.86
C ASP A 103 15.43 4.70 -28.37
N ALA A 104 16.57 4.14 -28.78
CA ALA A 104 16.78 3.73 -30.16
C ALA A 104 15.97 2.45 -30.45
N LEU A 105 15.32 2.38 -31.62
CA LEU A 105 14.69 1.14 -32.06
C LEU A 105 15.72 0.02 -32.24
N ASP A 106 16.91 0.36 -32.75
CA ASP A 106 18.05 -0.53 -32.86
C ASP A 106 19.18 -0.04 -31.95
N TRP A 107 19.28 -0.63 -30.76
CA TRP A 107 20.29 -0.30 -29.75
C TRP A 107 21.74 -0.52 -30.21
N LYS A 108 21.96 -1.27 -31.30
CA LYS A 108 23.30 -1.49 -31.88
C LYS A 108 23.75 -0.35 -32.79
N LYS A 109 22.86 0.59 -33.12
CA LYS A 109 23.14 1.74 -33.98
C LYS A 109 23.09 3.03 -33.18
N ASN A 110 23.93 3.98 -33.57
CA ASN A 110 23.90 5.32 -33.00
C ASN A 110 22.55 5.99 -33.27
N LEU A 111 21.99 6.64 -32.25
CA LEU A 111 20.84 7.51 -32.37
C LEU A 111 21.34 8.95 -32.54
N LEU A 112 21.11 9.53 -33.71
CA LEU A 112 21.28 10.95 -33.98
C LEU A 112 19.88 11.56 -34.06
N ILE A 113 19.64 12.60 -33.27
CA ILE A 113 18.37 13.35 -33.29
C ILE A 113 18.67 14.66 -34.00
N ASP A 114 18.10 14.84 -35.19
CA ASP A 114 18.25 16.09 -35.96
C ASP A 114 17.24 17.13 -35.48
N LYS A 115 16.02 16.70 -35.16
CA LYS A 115 14.96 17.58 -34.65
C LYS A 115 13.95 16.83 -33.78
N ILE A 116 13.50 17.47 -32.71
CA ILE A 116 12.37 17.00 -31.90
C ILE A 116 11.51 18.19 -31.48
N GLU A 117 10.19 18.09 -31.65
CA GLU A 117 9.23 19.07 -31.14
C GLU A 117 8.34 18.40 -30.09
N ILE A 118 8.26 19.01 -28.90
CA ILE A 118 7.41 18.55 -27.81
C ILE A 118 6.40 19.65 -27.49
N VAL A 119 5.12 19.34 -27.60
CA VAL A 119 3.99 20.24 -27.29
C VAL A 119 3.08 19.54 -26.32
N ASP A 120 2.73 20.20 -25.21
CA ASP A 120 1.90 19.65 -24.12
C ASP A 120 2.37 18.26 -23.63
N GLY A 121 3.69 18.09 -23.53
CA GLY A 121 4.30 16.83 -23.06
C GLY A 121 4.28 15.68 -24.07
N LYS A 122 3.79 15.91 -25.29
CA LYS A 122 3.78 14.92 -26.38
C LYS A 122 4.77 15.30 -27.46
N ILE A 123 5.49 14.30 -28.00
CA ILE A 123 6.33 14.49 -29.17
C ILE A 123 5.42 14.67 -30.38
N THR A 124 5.43 15.86 -30.98
CA THR A 124 4.61 16.20 -32.16
C THR A 124 5.39 16.11 -33.46
N LYS A 125 6.71 16.28 -33.43
CA LYS A 125 7.60 16.02 -34.57
C LYS A 125 8.91 15.39 -34.11
N TYR A 126 9.45 14.52 -34.95
CA TYR A 126 10.75 13.88 -34.75
C TYR A 126 11.43 13.63 -36.10
N GLU A 127 12.71 13.99 -36.19
CA GLU A 127 13.60 13.71 -37.31
C GLU A 127 14.94 13.22 -36.74
N GLY A 128 15.49 12.14 -37.29
CA GLY A 128 16.75 11.57 -36.82
C GLY A 128 17.16 10.32 -37.61
N SER A 129 18.30 9.75 -37.24
CA SER A 129 18.95 8.64 -37.94
C SER A 129 18.18 7.32 -37.91
N GLN A 130 17.23 7.16 -36.97
CA GLN A 130 16.40 5.98 -36.81
C GLN A 130 15.11 6.31 -36.04
N PRO A 131 14.04 5.49 -36.12
CA PRO A 131 12.85 5.67 -35.29
C PRO A 131 13.15 5.63 -33.79
N LEU A 132 12.42 6.44 -33.01
CA LEU A 132 12.45 6.39 -31.55
C LEU A 132 11.46 5.36 -31.01
N VAL A 133 11.89 4.65 -29.97
CA VAL A 133 11.00 3.96 -29.04
C VAL A 133 10.70 4.90 -27.90
N VAL A 134 9.43 5.26 -27.74
CA VAL A 134 8.98 6.12 -26.64
C VAL A 134 8.34 5.24 -25.58
N VAL A 135 8.95 5.18 -24.40
CA VAL A 135 8.40 4.47 -23.24
C VAL A 135 7.97 5.50 -22.21
N GLU A 136 6.66 5.66 -22.06
CA GLU A 136 6.07 6.47 -21.01
C GLU A 136 5.94 5.64 -19.72
N LYS A 137 6.41 6.21 -18.61
CA LYS A 137 6.12 5.73 -17.26
C LYS A 137 5.28 6.79 -16.56
N PRO A 138 4.01 6.49 -16.21
CA PRO A 138 3.18 7.46 -15.51
C PRO A 138 3.75 7.72 -14.10
N PRO A 139 3.41 8.87 -13.49
CA PRO A 139 3.71 9.10 -12.08
C PRO A 139 3.09 8.00 -11.23
N THR A 140 3.84 7.49 -10.25
CA THR A 140 3.35 6.44 -9.34
C THR A 140 3.58 6.84 -7.90
N ILE A 141 2.65 6.45 -7.02
CA ILE A 141 2.82 6.57 -5.57
C ILE A 141 3.39 5.26 -5.06
N GLN A 142 4.46 5.34 -4.27
CA GLN A 142 5.16 4.17 -3.75
C GLN A 142 5.24 4.19 -2.22
N ALA A 143 5.02 3.04 -1.60
CA ALA A 143 5.34 2.79 -0.21
C ALA A 143 6.84 2.98 0.03
N LYS A 144 7.21 3.71 1.09
CA LYS A 144 8.59 4.10 1.38
C LYS A 144 9.12 3.36 2.60
N ALA A 145 10.44 3.18 2.65
CA ALA A 145 11.07 2.83 3.91
C ALA A 145 10.92 3.97 4.94
N PHE A 146 10.68 3.61 6.19
CA PHE A 146 10.59 4.56 7.30
C PHE A 146 11.27 3.98 8.55
N THR A 147 11.59 4.84 9.52
CA THR A 147 12.19 4.41 10.79
C THR A 147 11.17 4.52 11.91
N ASN A 148 10.97 3.44 12.67
CA ASN A 148 10.18 3.46 13.90
C ASN A 148 10.99 2.90 15.06
N GLN A 149 11.15 3.67 16.14
CA GLN A 149 11.91 3.26 17.34
C GLN A 149 13.32 2.73 17.01
N GLY A 150 14.03 3.38 16.07
CA GLY A 150 15.38 2.99 15.65
C GLY A 150 15.46 1.79 14.72
N ILE A 151 14.32 1.22 14.31
CA ILE A 151 14.25 0.10 13.36
C ILE A 151 13.76 0.62 12.00
N ILE A 152 14.48 0.29 10.93
CA ILE A 152 14.08 0.60 9.56
C ILE A 152 13.11 -0.48 9.06
N TYR A 153 11.96 -0.04 8.57
CA TYR A 153 10.94 -0.88 7.95
C TYR A 153 10.94 -0.64 6.45
N LEU A 154 11.26 -1.68 5.69
CA LEU A 154 11.24 -1.64 4.22
C LEU A 154 9.85 -2.05 3.70
N PRO A 155 9.41 -1.54 2.53
CA PRO A 155 8.24 -2.06 1.85
C PRO A 155 8.32 -3.59 1.73
N PRO A 156 7.24 -4.31 2.07
CA PRO A 156 7.27 -5.75 2.21
C PRO A 156 7.32 -6.43 0.83
N THR A 157 8.11 -7.49 0.70
CA THR A 157 8.14 -8.32 -0.51
C THR A 157 7.31 -9.60 -0.39
N PHE A 158 6.86 -9.94 0.83
CA PHE A 158 6.08 -11.13 1.11
C PHE A 158 4.89 -10.85 2.03
N HIS A 159 3.83 -11.63 1.84
CA HIS A 159 2.69 -11.72 2.75
C HIS A 159 2.19 -13.17 2.82
N ILE A 160 2.12 -13.74 4.03
CA ILE A 160 1.66 -15.12 4.31
C ILE A 160 2.33 -16.14 3.36
N GLY A 161 3.66 -16.07 3.29
CA GLY A 161 4.47 -17.00 2.49
C GLY A 161 4.39 -16.80 0.96
N LYS A 162 3.71 -15.76 0.47
CA LYS A 162 3.61 -15.45 -0.96
C LYS A 162 4.30 -14.14 -1.31
N ASN A 163 4.92 -14.06 -2.47
CA ASN A 163 5.47 -12.82 -3.00
C ASN A 163 4.36 -11.80 -3.29
N ILE A 164 4.61 -10.54 -2.97
CA ILE A 164 3.79 -9.40 -3.36
C ILE A 164 4.24 -8.95 -4.75
N LYS A 165 3.30 -8.77 -5.68
CA LYS A 165 3.64 -8.49 -7.09
C LYS A 165 4.26 -7.10 -7.22
N GLU A 166 3.55 -6.09 -6.70
CA GLU A 166 3.97 -4.70 -6.63
C GLU A 166 4.24 -4.35 -5.17
N SER A 167 5.36 -4.87 -4.62
CA SER A 167 5.80 -4.66 -3.23
C SER A 167 5.87 -3.19 -2.76
N LYS A 168 5.94 -2.25 -3.71
CA LYS A 168 5.95 -0.81 -3.45
C LYS A 168 4.61 -0.14 -3.68
N ASN A 169 3.58 -0.81 -4.18
CA ASN A 169 2.29 -0.19 -4.46
C ASN A 169 1.40 -0.17 -3.20
N PRO A 170 1.12 1.00 -2.58
CA PRO A 170 0.32 1.06 -1.35
C PRO A 170 -1.08 0.48 -1.51
N ILE A 171 -1.68 0.52 -2.71
CA ILE A 171 -2.99 -0.07 -2.98
C ILE A 171 -2.93 -1.60 -2.83
N GLU A 172 -1.93 -2.27 -3.41
CA GLU A 172 -1.79 -3.73 -3.25
C GLU A 172 -1.51 -4.10 -1.79
N LEU A 173 -0.67 -3.31 -1.10
CA LEU A 173 -0.41 -3.52 0.33
C LEU A 173 -1.69 -3.38 1.17
N ALA A 174 -2.52 -2.38 0.87
CA ALA A 174 -3.81 -2.19 1.51
C ALA A 174 -4.78 -3.35 1.22
N GLU A 175 -4.89 -3.79 -0.03
CA GLU A 175 -5.77 -4.91 -0.41
C GLU A 175 -5.42 -6.20 0.34
N LEU A 176 -4.14 -6.53 0.40
CA LEU A 176 -3.64 -7.71 1.12
C LEU A 176 -3.86 -7.57 2.63
N GLY A 177 -3.58 -6.40 3.20
CA GLY A 177 -3.82 -6.11 4.61
C GLY A 177 -5.30 -6.21 4.97
N LEU A 178 -6.17 -5.55 4.20
CA LEU A 178 -7.62 -5.58 4.36
C LEU A 178 -8.14 -7.01 4.34
N LYS A 179 -7.73 -7.81 3.34
CA LYS A 179 -8.12 -9.21 3.24
C LYS A 179 -7.76 -10.01 4.50
N PHE A 180 -6.57 -9.78 5.06
CA PHE A 180 -6.17 -10.42 6.32
C PHE A 180 -7.11 -10.03 7.47
N TYR A 181 -7.35 -8.73 7.70
CA TYR A 181 -8.16 -8.27 8.83
C TYR A 181 -9.64 -8.65 8.68
N SER A 182 -10.21 -8.59 7.46
CA SER A 182 -11.58 -9.04 7.19
C SER A 182 -11.74 -10.54 7.46
N ASN A 183 -10.79 -11.37 7.00
CA ASN A 183 -10.80 -12.81 7.28
C ASN A 183 -10.63 -13.09 8.78
N TYR A 184 -9.79 -12.33 9.47
CA TYR A 184 -9.62 -12.45 10.91
C TYR A 184 -10.93 -12.18 11.65
N LEU A 185 -11.67 -11.11 11.33
CA LEU A 185 -12.98 -10.84 11.94
C LEU A 185 -14.00 -11.93 11.63
N GLN A 186 -14.04 -12.43 10.39
CA GLN A 186 -14.94 -13.52 10.02
C GLN A 186 -14.67 -14.77 10.86
N LEU A 187 -13.40 -15.14 11.02
CA LEU A 187 -13.00 -16.28 11.83
C LEU A 187 -13.35 -16.13 13.32
N ILE A 188 -13.42 -14.90 13.85
CA ILE A 188 -13.93 -14.67 15.20
C ILE A 188 -15.41 -15.03 15.26
N GLU A 189 -16.24 -14.47 14.38
CA GLU A 189 -17.69 -14.69 14.38
C GLU A 189 -18.08 -16.15 14.17
N ASP A 190 -17.28 -16.88 13.39
CA ASP A 190 -17.47 -18.31 13.12
C ASP A 190 -17.07 -19.18 14.33
N THR A 191 -16.12 -18.71 15.16
CA THR A 191 -15.57 -19.48 16.29
C THR A 191 -16.30 -19.22 17.61
N PHE A 192 -16.76 -17.99 17.83
CA PHE A 192 -17.39 -17.49 19.07
C PHE A 192 -18.69 -16.79 18.69
#